data_AF-A0ABC9SRH7-F1
#
_entry.id   AF-A0ABC9SRH7-F1
#
_cell.length_a   1.000
_cell.length_b   1.000
_cell.length_c   1.000
_cell.angle_alpha   90.00
_cell.angle_beta   90.00
_cell.angle_gamma   90.00
#
_symmetry.space_group_name_H-M   'P 1'
#
loop_
_entity.id
_entity.type
_entity.pdbx_description
1 polymer ?
#
loop_
_entity_poly.entity_id
_entity_poly.type
_entity_poly.pdbx_seq_one_letter_code
_entity_poly.pdbx_strand_id
1 'polypeptide(L)' 'MNSLSIIPLTFLGSLILFVFLTIIVNVILAILEKELPDELKIMLPAMLTCLIVICILQFIK' A
#
# COMPACT_ATOMS: atom_id res chain seq x y z
N MET A 1 15.48 -21.98 -11.15
CA MET A 1 14.87 -21.57 -9.86
C MET A 1 13.41 -21.99 -9.89
N ASN A 2 12.95 -22.75 -8.90
CA ASN A 2 11.54 -23.18 -8.82
C ASN A 2 10.65 -21.95 -8.74
N SER A 3 9.76 -21.75 -9.73
CA SER A 3 8.83 -20.61 -9.78
C SER A 3 8.00 -20.48 -8.50
N LEU A 4 7.69 -21.61 -7.85
CA LEU A 4 6.99 -21.71 -6.57
C LEU A 4 7.72 -21.06 -5.38
N SER A 5 9.03 -20.86 -5.45
CA SER A 5 9.81 -20.25 -4.35
C SER A 5 9.87 -18.73 -4.38
N ILE A 6 9.51 -18.12 -5.51
CA ILE A 6 9.58 -16.67 -5.71
C ILE A 6 8.29 -16.00 -5.23
N ILE A 7 7.15 -16.67 -5.41
CA ILE A 7 5.81 -16.20 -5.02
C ILE A 7 5.72 -15.80 -3.53
N PRO A 8 6.21 -16.60 -2.56
CA PRO A 8 6.16 -16.21 -1.16
C PRO A 8 7.05 -15.00 -0.87
N LEU A 9 8.17 -14.88 -1.56
CA LEU A 9 9.16 -13.82 -1.35
C LEU A 9 8.67 -12.48 -1.91
N THR A 10 8.05 -12.49 -3.09
CA THR A 10 7.44 -11.29 -3.68
C THR A 10 6.21 -10.83 -2.90
N PHE A 11 5.41 -11.78 -2.37
CA PHE A 11 4.30 -11.46 -1.49
C PHE A 11 4.76 -10.82 -0.17
N LEU A 12 5.82 -11.36 0.45
CA LEU A 12 6.41 -10.77 1.66
C LEU A 12 6.95 -9.35 1.39
N GLY A 13 7.62 -9.17 0.25
CA GLY A 13 8.13 -7.87 -0.18
C GLY A 13 7.02 -6.84 -0.41
N SER A 14 5.88 -7.24 -0.99
CA SER A 14 4.75 -6.34 -1.20
C SER A 14 4.09 -5.93 0.13
N LEU A 15 4.02 -6.84 1.10
CA LEU A 15 3.55 -6.57 2.46
C LEU A 15 4.43 -5.56 3.20
N ILE A 16 5.75 -5.66 3.06
CA ILE A 16 6.69 -4.71 3.67
C ILE A 16 6.54 -3.32 3.03
N LEU A 17 6.46 -3.26 1.69
CA LEU A 17 6.19 -2.03 0.95
C LEU A 17 4.85 -1.40 1.37
N PHE A 18 3.83 -2.22 1.62
CA PHE A 18 2.53 -1.76 2.10
C PHE A 18 2.63 -1.06 3.45
N VAL A 19 3.23 -1.72 4.45
CA VAL A 19 3.40 -1.13 5.79
C VAL A 19 4.15 0.20 5.70
N PHE A 20 5.19 0.28 4.87
CA PHE A 20 5.92 1.52 4.63
C PHE A 20 5.05 2.62 4.02
N LEU A 21 4.31 2.31 2.96
CA LEU A 21 3.41 3.27 2.30
C LEU A 21 2.28 3.75 3.23
N THR A 22 1.72 2.87 4.06
CA THR A 22 0.72 3.24 5.07
C THR A 22 1.29 4.19 6.10
N ILE A 23 2.50 3.91 6.61
CA ILE A 23 3.17 4.81 7.56
C ILE A 23 3.43 6.16 6.91
N ILE A 24 3.93 6.19 5.67
CA ILE A 24 4.19 7.43 4.93
C ILE A 24 2.90 8.24 4.75
N VAL A 25 1.81 7.61 4.30
CA VAL A 25 0.53 8.32 4.12
C VAL A 25 -0.04 8.81 5.46
N ASN A 26 0.08 8.04 6.53
CA ASN A 26 -0.35 8.51 7.86
C ASN A 26 0.49 9.68 8.35
N VAL A 27 1.81 9.67 8.13
CA VAL A 27 2.70 10.78 8.51
C VAL A 27 2.38 12.02 7.67
N ILE A 28 2.17 11.86 6.36
CA ILE A 28 1.76 12.96 5.48
C ILE A 28 0.42 13.54 5.93
N LEU A 29 -0.57 12.69 6.24
CA LEU A 29 -1.87 13.12 6.73
C LEU A 29 -1.77 13.84 8.08
N ALA A 30 -0.94 13.36 9.01
CA ALA A 30 -0.73 14.00 10.31
C ALA A 30 -0.04 15.36 10.17
N ILE A 31 0.87 15.53 9.21
CA ILE A 31 1.56 16.81 8.95
C ILE A 31 0.62 17.79 8.23
N LEU A 32 -0.15 17.31 7.25
CA LEU A 32 -1.07 18.13 6.45
C LEU A 32 -2.49 18.21 7.04
N GLU A 33 -2.75 17.68 8.23
CA GLU A 33 -4.11 17.55 8.80
C GLU A 33 -4.89 18.87 8.83
N LYS A 34 -4.15 19.98 8.95
CA LYS A 34 -4.65 21.35 9.02
C LYS A 34 -4.88 22.01 7.67
N GLU A 35 -4.26 21.52 6.60
CA GLU A 35 -4.32 22.07 5.24
C GLU A 35 -5.07 21.16 4.25
N LEU A 36 -5.21 19.87 4.57
CA LEU A 36 -5.81 18.89 3.67
C LEU A 36 -7.34 18.88 3.79
N PRO A 37 -8.09 19.00 2.68
CA PRO A 37 -9.54 18.88 2.69
C PRO A 37 -9.97 17.48 3.17
N ASP A 38 -11.07 17.41 3.93
CA ASP A 38 -11.52 16.19 4.60
C ASP A 38 -11.80 15.03 3.62
N GLU A 39 -12.18 15.35 2.38
CA GLU A 39 -12.36 14.37 1.30
C GLU A 39 -11.06 13.62 0.98
N LEU A 40 -9.93 14.32 0.96
CA LEU A 40 -8.63 13.71 0.66
C LEU A 40 -8.13 12.83 1.79
N LYS A 41 -8.48 13.15 3.04
CA LYS A 41 -8.10 12.35 4.23
C LYS A 41 -8.68 10.94 4.18
N ILE A 42 -9.85 10.78 3.56
CA ILE A 42 -10.53 9.50 3.41
C ILE A 42 -10.12 8.81 2.10
N MET A 43 -9.92 9.58 1.04
CA MET A 43 -9.62 9.05 -0.29
C MET A 43 -8.18 8.53 -0.41
N LEU A 44 -7.18 9.16 0.23
CA LEU A 44 -5.79 8.71 0.17
C LEU A 44 -5.59 7.29 0.73
N PRO A 45 -6.07 6.98 1.95
CA PRO A 45 -5.98 5.63 2.50
C PRO A 45 -6.67 4.60 1.60
N ALA A 46 -7.89 4.90 1.13
CA ALA A 46 -8.67 4.01 0.27
C ALA A 46 -7.97 3.69 -1.07
N MET A 47 -7.36 4.70 -1.70
CA MET A 47 -6.62 4.54 -2.95
C MET A 47 -5.38 3.66 -2.75
N LEU A 48 -4.73 3.77 -1.59
CA LEU A 48 -3.60 2.94 -1.20
C LEU A 48 -4.02 1.48 -1.02
N THR A 49 -5.15 1.23 -0.35
CA THR A 49 -5.77 -0.10 -0.22
C THR A 49 -6.02 -0.75 -1.58
N CYS A 50 -6.58 0.02 -2.53
CA CYS A 50 -6.83 -0.45 -3.90
C CYS A 50 -5.55 -0.82 -4.65
N LEU A 51 -4.47 -0.03 -4.54
CA LEU A 51 -3.19 -0.32 -5.18
C LEU A 51 -2.60 -1.65 -4.70
N ILE A 52 -2.79 -2.01 -3.42
CA ILE A 52 -2.30 -3.28 -2.86
C ILE A 52 -3.09 -4.46 -3.40
N VAL A 53 -4.42 -4.35 -3.45
CA VAL A 53 -5.25 -5.41 -4.03
C VAL A 53 -4.84 -5.67 -5.48
N ILE A 54 -4.59 -4.62 -6.25
CA ILE A 54 -4.07 -4.74 -7.63
C ILE A 54 -2.70 -5.42 -7.64
N CYS A 55 -1.79 -5.04 -6.74
CA CYS A 55 -0.47 -5.67 -6.61
C CYS A 55 -0.59 -7.17 -6.31
N ILE A 56 -1.39 -7.55 -5.33
CA ILE A 56 -1.64 -8.95 -4.95
C ILE A 56 -2.22 -9.73 -6.14
N LEU A 57 -3.20 -9.16 -6.85
CA LEU A 57 -3.80 -9.78 -8.03
C LEU A 57 -2.80 -9.97 -9.18
N GLN A 58 -1.85 -9.04 -9.37
CA GLN A 58 -0.75 -9.22 -10.33
C GLN A 58 0.21 -10.36 -9.96
N PHE A 59 0.36 -10.69 -8.68
CA PHE A 59 1.21 -11.81 -8.24
C PHE A 59 0.51 -13.17 -8.26
N ILE A 60 -0.83 -13.20 -8.24
CA ILE A 60 -1.62 -14.44 -8.31
C ILE A 60 -1.81 -14.91 -9.77
N LYS A 61 -1.67 -14.01 -10.74
CA LYS A 61 -1.75 -14.30 -12.18
C LYS A 61 -0.40 -14.73 -12.74
#